data_AF-E4YBA9-F1
#
_entry.id   AF-E4YBA9-F1
#
_cell.length_a   1.000
_cell.length_b   1.000
_cell.length_c   1.000
_cell.angle_alpha   90.00
_cell.angle_beta   90.00
_cell.angle_gamma   90.00
#
_symmetry.space_group_name_H-M   'P 1'
#
loop_
_entity.id
_entity.type
_entity.pdbx_description
1 polymer ?
#
loop_
_entity_poly.entity_id
_entity_poly.type
_entity_poly.pdbx_seq_one_letter_code
_entity_poly.pdbx_strand_id
1 'polypeptide(L)'
;MSNGPPSTTYSESNLTNTTPADFNSPDGQTHEISKAAINELIAQQNQPLWKAFGDAQAASMKERAEMKLRIDVLEASEQDLKNQVENFDLNNAQLVDDVEKMRIENAELKRILNEMEISGQIKRLKKQHESEREEWKSEKQEMEEKMEALESNFNEIKKRQNLGELIMMRTELGETGGAGHFFGNDKMIEYGGVRDQMGEEKMKKVLRLLAAGENKINLKFYIRHKWEVAEAGWTIKLKPASKYSGGDGKYFYLWISNKEGGAKFKATAQEIQHETGEEENRRELRSEKDGTRQRIKYERVPRYGFVRFNITIL
;
A
#
# COMPACT_ATOMS: atom_id res chain seq x y z
N MET A 1 -33.77 -23.68 50.44
CA MET A 1 -35.08 -23.06 50.75
C MET A 1 -36.14 -23.92 50.08
N SER A 2 -36.85 -24.75 50.85
CA SER A 2 -38.29 -24.60 51.20
C SER A 2 -39.20 -24.77 49.97
N ASN A 3 -40.22 -25.63 49.90
CA ASN A 3 -41.07 -26.30 50.89
C ASN A 3 -41.69 -27.56 50.27
N GLY A 4 -41.86 -28.63 51.06
CA GLY A 4 -42.79 -29.72 50.72
C GLY A 4 -44.23 -29.41 51.16
N PRO A 5 -45.26 -30.05 50.58
CA PRO A 5 -46.60 -30.15 51.16
C PRO A 5 -46.95 -31.59 51.61
N PRO A 6 -48.00 -31.74 52.45
CA PRO A 6 -48.09 -32.80 53.46
C PRO A 6 -48.86 -34.05 53.03
N SER A 7 -48.56 -35.15 53.73
CA SER A 7 -49.30 -36.40 53.77
C SER A 7 -50.57 -36.24 54.62
N THR A 8 -51.74 -36.60 54.08
CA THR A 8 -52.98 -36.70 54.86
C THR A 8 -53.61 -38.08 54.69
N THR A 9 -53.63 -38.79 55.81
CA THR A 9 -54.25 -40.07 56.08
C THR A 9 -55.74 -39.85 56.43
N TYR A 10 -56.65 -40.64 55.85
CA TYR A 10 -58.05 -40.80 56.29
C TYR A 10 -58.30 -42.32 56.29
N SER A 11 -58.20 -43.02 57.42
CA SER A 11 -59.22 -43.27 58.46
C SER A 11 -60.49 -43.95 57.95
N GLU A 12 -60.46 -45.28 57.99
CA GLU A 12 -61.59 -46.20 57.89
C GLU A 12 -62.57 -46.00 59.07
N SER A 13 -63.86 -45.86 58.76
CA SER A 13 -64.94 -45.96 59.74
C SER A 13 -65.82 -47.17 59.39
N ASN A 14 -65.59 -48.26 60.13
CA ASN A 14 -66.46 -49.42 60.22
C ASN A 14 -67.82 -49.03 60.79
N LEU A 15 -68.90 -49.21 60.02
CA LEU A 15 -70.28 -49.12 60.49
C LEU A 15 -70.93 -50.50 60.35
N THR A 16 -70.73 -51.33 61.37
CA THR A 16 -71.54 -52.51 61.67
C THR A 16 -72.86 -52.04 62.25
N ASN A 17 -73.96 -52.15 61.48
CA ASN A 17 -75.31 -51.97 62.02
C ASN A 17 -76.05 -53.31 62.09
N THR A 18 -76.25 -53.68 63.34
CA THR A 18 -77.01 -54.78 63.94
C THR A 18 -78.49 -54.75 63.57
N THR A 19 -79.00 -55.92 63.20
CA THR A 19 -80.42 -56.29 63.14
C THR A 19 -81.05 -56.29 64.54
N PRO A 20 -82.21 -55.64 64.75
CA PRO A 20 -83.09 -55.94 65.87
C PRO A 20 -84.24 -56.83 65.42
N ALA A 21 -84.40 -57.95 66.12
CA ALA A 21 -85.53 -58.84 66.08
C ALA A 21 -86.70 -58.34 66.95
N ASP A 22 -87.87 -58.91 66.70
CA ASP A 22 -89.06 -58.98 67.55
C ASP A 22 -89.95 -57.74 67.72
N PHE A 23 -91.14 -57.84 67.11
CA PHE A 23 -92.36 -57.25 67.66
C PHE A 23 -93.45 -58.32 67.81
N ASN A 24 -93.75 -58.59 69.08
CA ASN A 24 -94.83 -59.43 69.58
C ASN A 24 -96.22 -58.88 69.20
N SER A 25 -97.12 -59.78 68.81
CA SER A 25 -98.57 -59.52 68.69
C SER A 25 -99.26 -59.60 70.06
N PRO A 26 -100.20 -58.70 70.40
CA PRO A 26 -101.15 -58.90 71.49
C PRO A 26 -102.50 -59.42 70.98
N ASP A 27 -103.04 -60.38 71.73
CA ASP A 27 -104.40 -60.90 71.63
C ASP A 27 -105.42 -59.94 72.24
N GLY A 28 -106.59 -59.81 71.59
CA GLY A 28 -107.72 -59.05 72.11
C GLY A 28 -108.89 -59.05 71.12
N GLN A 29 -109.87 -59.89 71.41
CA GLN A 29 -111.08 -60.20 70.63
C GLN A 29 -112.04 -59.00 70.51
N THR A 30 -112.72 -58.89 69.35
CA THR A 30 -114.19 -58.92 69.15
C THR A 30 -114.62 -58.05 67.96
N HIS A 31 -114.61 -58.62 66.76
CA HIS A 31 -115.74 -58.64 65.81
C HIS A 31 -115.27 -59.43 64.58
N GLU A 32 -116.02 -60.48 64.25
CA GLU A 32 -115.73 -61.46 63.22
C GLU A 32 -115.76 -60.83 61.81
N ILE A 33 -114.57 -60.47 61.32
CA ILE A 33 -114.06 -60.93 60.02
C ILE A 33 -112.77 -61.68 60.40
N SER A 34 -112.61 -62.94 60.02
CA SER A 34 -111.52 -63.77 60.57
C SER A 34 -110.15 -63.10 60.31
N LYS A 35 -109.28 -63.05 61.34
CA LYS A 35 -107.90 -62.54 61.24
C LYS A 35 -107.14 -63.20 60.08
N ALA A 36 -107.50 -64.46 59.78
CA ALA A 36 -107.06 -65.21 58.61
C ALA A 36 -107.54 -64.58 57.30
N ALA A 37 -108.83 -64.22 57.15
CA ALA A 37 -109.36 -63.56 55.96
C ALA A 37 -108.79 -62.14 55.76
N ILE A 38 -108.56 -61.38 56.84
CA ILE A 38 -107.90 -60.06 56.75
C ILE A 38 -106.43 -60.23 56.34
N ASN A 39 -105.69 -61.18 56.93
CA ASN A 39 -104.31 -61.45 56.54
C ASN A 39 -104.19 -62.00 55.12
N GLU A 40 -105.17 -62.78 54.65
CA GLU A 40 -105.24 -63.29 53.29
C GLU A 40 -105.62 -62.19 52.29
N LEU A 41 -106.49 -61.25 52.67
CA LEU A 41 -106.80 -60.05 51.88
C LEU A 41 -105.61 -59.09 51.82
N ILE A 42 -104.87 -58.90 52.93
CA ILE A 42 -103.62 -58.13 53.00
C ILE A 42 -102.54 -58.83 52.17
N ALA A 43 -102.43 -60.15 52.23
CA ALA A 43 -101.49 -60.90 51.41
C ALA A 43 -101.86 -60.82 49.93
N GLN A 44 -103.14 -60.90 49.55
CA GLN A 44 -103.60 -60.74 48.17
C GLN A 44 -103.44 -59.31 47.64
N GLN A 45 -103.71 -58.28 48.45
CA GLN A 45 -103.56 -56.88 48.03
C GLN A 45 -102.10 -56.42 48.04
N ASN A 46 -101.29 -56.91 48.98
CA ASN A 46 -99.90 -56.46 49.13
C ASN A 46 -98.89 -57.37 48.43
N GLN A 47 -99.20 -58.62 48.07
CA GLN A 47 -98.30 -59.43 47.23
C GLN A 47 -97.93 -58.73 45.92
N PRO A 48 -98.88 -58.15 45.16
CA PRO A 48 -98.56 -57.41 43.94
C PRO A 48 -97.62 -56.23 44.23
N LEU A 49 -97.80 -55.54 45.36
CA LEU A 49 -96.95 -54.43 45.79
C LEU A 49 -95.54 -54.89 46.17
N TRP A 50 -95.40 -55.97 46.95
CA TRP A 50 -94.09 -56.52 47.32
C TRP A 50 -93.34 -57.12 46.14
N LYS A 51 -94.05 -57.77 45.22
CA LYS A 51 -93.47 -58.26 43.96
C LYS A 51 -93.04 -57.09 43.07
N ALA A 52 -93.88 -56.08 42.89
CA ALA A 52 -93.53 -54.88 42.13
C ALA A 52 -92.35 -54.12 42.76
N PHE A 53 -92.28 -54.05 44.10
CA PHE A 53 -91.17 -53.45 44.82
C PHE A 53 -89.88 -54.26 44.69
N GLY A 54 -89.95 -55.59 44.82
CA GLY A 54 -88.81 -56.48 44.61
C GLY A 54 -88.30 -56.48 43.16
N ASP A 55 -89.20 -56.47 42.18
CA ASP A 55 -88.87 -56.37 40.76
C ASP A 55 -88.28 -54.99 40.42
N ALA A 56 -88.83 -53.91 40.98
CA ALA A 56 -88.27 -52.56 40.83
C ALA A 56 -86.90 -52.42 41.52
N GLN A 57 -86.71 -53.04 42.68
CA GLN A 57 -85.43 -53.05 43.39
C GLN A 57 -84.38 -53.88 42.64
N ALA A 58 -84.75 -55.05 42.10
CA ALA A 58 -83.88 -55.86 41.27
C ALA A 58 -83.52 -55.16 39.95
N ALA A 59 -84.48 -54.51 39.30
CA ALA A 59 -84.23 -53.69 38.11
C ALA A 59 -83.29 -52.51 38.41
N SER A 60 -83.50 -51.82 39.54
CA SER A 60 -82.63 -50.72 39.99
C SER A 60 -81.22 -51.19 40.34
N MET A 61 -81.07 -52.35 41.00
CA MET A 61 -79.75 -52.94 41.28
C MET A 61 -79.05 -53.39 40.01
N LYS A 62 -79.79 -53.92 39.03
CA LYS A 62 -79.27 -54.28 37.72
C LYS A 62 -78.79 -53.04 36.95
N GLU A 63 -79.59 -51.97 36.90
CA GLU A 63 -79.18 -50.69 36.30
C GLU A 63 -77.95 -50.10 36.98
N ARG A 64 -77.87 -50.17 38.32
CA ARG A 64 -76.66 -49.73 39.05
C ARG A 64 -75.43 -50.55 38.70
N ALA A 65 -75.56 -51.87 38.58
CA ALA A 65 -74.44 -52.74 38.19
C ALA A 65 -73.99 -52.45 36.75
N GLU A 66 -74.92 -52.25 35.82
CA GLU A 66 -74.61 -51.87 34.43
C GLU A 66 -73.96 -50.48 34.34
N MET A 67 -74.45 -49.49 35.11
CA MET A 67 -73.82 -48.18 35.20
C MET A 67 -72.41 -48.27 35.78
N LYS A 68 -72.20 -49.09 36.82
CA LYS A 68 -70.85 -49.28 37.40
C LYS A 68 -69.89 -49.89 36.39
N LEU A 69 -70.31 -50.90 35.64
CA LEU A 69 -69.51 -51.49 34.57
C LEU A 69 -69.14 -50.45 33.49
N ARG A 70 -70.09 -49.59 33.10
CA ARG A 70 -69.82 -48.51 32.12
C ARG A 70 -68.82 -47.49 32.67
N ILE A 71 -68.93 -47.13 33.95
CA ILE A 71 -67.98 -46.23 34.61
C ILE A 71 -66.58 -46.85 34.59
N ASP A 72 -66.44 -48.11 34.97
CA ASP A 72 -65.13 -48.77 35.01
C ASP A 72 -64.49 -48.88 33.61
N VAL A 73 -65.29 -49.14 32.56
CA VAL A 73 -64.82 -49.13 31.15
C VAL A 73 -64.40 -47.73 30.71
N LEU A 74 -65.16 -46.69 31.08
CA LEU A 74 -64.82 -45.31 30.77
C LEU A 74 -63.55 -44.87 31.48
N GLU A 75 -63.37 -45.22 32.76
CA GLU A 75 -62.15 -44.94 33.53
C GLU A 75 -60.92 -45.61 32.89
N ALA A 76 -61.06 -46.87 32.46
CA ALA A 76 -59.97 -47.57 31.76
C ALA A 76 -59.64 -46.91 30.40
N SER A 77 -60.65 -46.50 29.64
CA SER A 77 -60.46 -45.80 28.37
C SER A 77 -59.83 -44.41 28.58
N GLU A 78 -60.24 -43.68 29.62
CA GLU A 78 -59.65 -42.38 29.97
C GLU A 78 -58.17 -42.53 30.31
N GLN A 79 -57.81 -43.56 31.09
CA GLN A 79 -56.42 -43.83 31.44
C GLN A 79 -55.57 -44.21 30.22
N ASP A 80 -56.11 -44.99 29.28
CA ASP A 80 -55.39 -45.33 28.04
C ASP A 80 -55.17 -44.09 27.16
N LEU A 81 -56.20 -43.25 26.98
CA LEU A 81 -56.08 -41.98 26.27
C LEU A 81 -55.05 -41.07 26.93
N LYS A 82 -55.03 -41.00 28.27
CA LYS A 82 -54.04 -40.20 29.00
C LYS A 82 -52.62 -40.68 28.74
N ASN A 83 -52.38 -41.98 28.78
CA ASN A 83 -51.07 -42.57 28.46
C ASN A 83 -50.65 -42.29 27.01
N GLN A 84 -51.60 -42.33 26.06
CA GLN A 84 -51.33 -41.99 24.67
C GLN A 84 -50.95 -40.52 24.52
N VAL A 85 -51.67 -39.60 25.15
CA VAL A 85 -51.37 -38.16 25.13
C VAL A 85 -50.00 -37.89 25.73
N GLU A 86 -49.65 -38.50 26.87
CA GLU A 86 -48.32 -38.36 27.49
C GLU A 86 -47.20 -38.86 26.56
N ASN A 87 -47.40 -39.98 25.85
CA ASN A 87 -46.45 -40.47 24.85
C ASN A 87 -46.33 -39.52 23.64
N PHE A 88 -47.43 -38.91 23.19
CA PHE A 88 -47.40 -37.90 22.13
C PHE A 88 -46.63 -36.65 22.56
N ASP A 89 -46.84 -36.19 23.79
CA ASP A 89 -46.13 -35.03 24.34
C ASP A 89 -44.62 -35.29 24.43
N LEU A 90 -44.22 -36.48 24.89
CA LEU A 90 -42.82 -36.89 24.93
C LEU A 90 -42.18 -36.96 23.54
N ASN A 91 -42.86 -37.57 22.56
CA ASN A 91 -42.37 -37.65 21.19
C ASN A 91 -42.29 -36.27 20.54
N ASN A 92 -43.26 -35.38 20.79
CA ASN A 92 -43.23 -34.02 20.28
C ASN A 92 -42.08 -33.22 20.88
N ALA A 93 -41.81 -33.37 22.19
CA ALA A 93 -40.67 -32.72 22.82
C ALA A 93 -39.33 -33.17 22.19
N GLN A 94 -39.16 -34.47 21.95
CA GLN A 94 -37.97 -35.00 21.25
C GLN A 94 -37.85 -34.46 19.83
N LEU A 95 -38.95 -34.40 19.07
CA LEU A 95 -38.96 -33.87 17.71
C LEU A 95 -38.56 -32.39 17.67
N VAL A 96 -39.03 -31.60 18.66
CA VAL A 96 -38.67 -30.18 18.78
C VAL A 96 -37.18 -30.02 19.04
N ASP A 97 -36.60 -30.81 19.95
CA ASP A 97 -35.17 -30.78 20.25
C ASP A 97 -34.33 -31.17 19.01
N ASP A 98 -34.73 -32.21 18.28
CA ASP A 98 -34.06 -32.66 17.06
C ASP A 98 -34.12 -31.60 15.94
N VAL A 99 -35.28 -30.94 15.78
CA VAL A 99 -35.44 -29.85 14.81
C VAL A 99 -34.56 -28.66 15.16
N GLU A 100 -34.47 -28.29 16.43
CA GLU A 100 -33.63 -27.18 16.85
C GLU A 100 -32.14 -27.52 16.67
N LYS A 101 -31.74 -28.75 16.97
CA LYS A 101 -30.38 -29.23 16.69
C LYS A 101 -30.05 -29.18 15.20
N MET A 102 -30.93 -29.69 14.34
CA MET A 102 -30.75 -29.63 12.89
C MET A 102 -30.69 -28.17 12.39
N ARG A 103 -31.46 -27.27 12.98
CA ARG A 103 -31.43 -25.84 12.64
C ARG A 103 -30.07 -25.22 12.94
N ILE A 104 -29.48 -25.55 14.09
CA ILE A 104 -28.14 -25.09 14.49
C ILE A 104 -27.07 -25.64 13.54
N GLU A 105 -27.09 -26.95 13.27
CA GLU A 105 -26.12 -27.59 12.36
C GLU A 105 -26.19 -27.01 10.94
N ASN A 106 -27.39 -26.75 10.42
CA ASN A 106 -27.59 -26.16 9.11
C ASN A 106 -27.08 -24.70 9.05
N ALA A 107 -27.24 -23.94 10.14
CA ALA A 107 -26.66 -22.60 10.24
C ALA A 107 -25.12 -22.63 10.24
N GLU A 108 -24.52 -23.60 10.93
CA GLU A 108 -23.05 -23.77 10.95
C GLU A 108 -22.50 -24.18 9.57
N LEU A 109 -23.14 -25.13 8.89
CA LEU A 109 -22.75 -25.54 7.53
C LEU A 109 -22.80 -24.37 6.54
N LYS A 110 -23.84 -23.52 6.61
CA LYS A 110 -23.92 -22.30 5.80
C LYS A 110 -22.77 -21.35 6.06
N ARG A 111 -22.35 -21.20 7.32
CA ARG A 111 -21.18 -20.36 7.67
C ARG A 111 -19.90 -20.91 7.06
N ILE A 112 -19.65 -22.22 7.21
CA ILE A 112 -18.45 -22.87 6.66
C ILE A 112 -18.39 -22.77 5.14
N LEU A 113 -19.53 -22.94 4.46
CA LEU A 113 -19.60 -22.81 3.00
C LEU A 113 -19.20 -21.40 2.54
N ASN A 114 -19.72 -20.36 3.21
CA ASN A 114 -19.37 -18.97 2.91
C ASN A 114 -17.89 -18.69 3.18
N GLU A 115 -17.32 -19.18 4.28
CA GLU A 115 -15.89 -19.02 4.58
C GLU A 115 -15.00 -19.70 3.53
N MET A 116 -15.41 -20.87 3.05
CA MET A 116 -14.70 -21.60 2.00
C MET A 116 -14.73 -20.86 0.66
N GLU A 117 -15.88 -20.29 0.30
CA GLU A 117 -16.03 -19.47 -0.92
C GLU A 117 -15.15 -18.21 -0.85
N ILE A 118 -15.18 -17.49 0.26
CA ILE A 118 -14.34 -16.30 0.50
C ILE A 118 -12.87 -16.67 0.40
N SER A 119 -12.44 -17.77 1.03
CA SER A 119 -11.05 -18.25 0.97
C SER A 119 -10.61 -18.58 -0.46
N GLY A 120 -11.49 -19.21 -1.25
CA GLY A 120 -11.25 -19.49 -2.66
C GLY A 120 -11.11 -18.22 -3.52
N GLN A 121 -11.93 -17.20 -3.27
CA GLN A 121 -11.81 -15.90 -3.94
C GLN A 121 -10.51 -15.18 -3.57
N ILE A 122 -10.13 -15.16 -2.28
CA ILE A 122 -8.87 -14.57 -1.80
C ILE A 122 -7.66 -15.21 -2.48
N LYS A 123 -7.64 -16.55 -2.61
CA LYS A 123 -6.54 -17.25 -3.30
C LYS A 123 -6.41 -16.85 -4.77
N ARG A 124 -7.53 -16.70 -5.48
CA ARG A 124 -7.55 -16.26 -6.88
C ARG A 124 -7.01 -14.84 -7.02
N LEU A 125 -7.46 -13.91 -6.18
CA LEU A 125 -6.98 -12.52 -6.17
C LEU A 125 -5.48 -12.43 -5.86
N LYS A 126 -4.98 -13.20 -4.89
CA LYS A 126 -3.54 -13.25 -4.58
C LYS A 126 -2.72 -13.71 -5.78
N LYS A 127 -3.18 -14.75 -6.49
CA LYS A 127 -2.47 -15.25 -7.69
C LYS A 127 -2.44 -14.20 -8.81
N GLN A 128 -3.54 -13.48 -9.01
CA GLN A 128 -3.61 -12.41 -10.00
C GLN A 128 -2.66 -11.26 -9.65
N HIS A 129 -2.68 -10.78 -8.40
CA HIS A 129 -1.78 -9.71 -7.95
C HIS A 129 -0.30 -10.08 -8.04
N GLU A 130 0.07 -11.33 -7.80
CA GLU A 130 1.47 -11.78 -7.97
C GLU A 130 1.89 -11.69 -9.45
N SER A 131 1.01 -12.10 -10.37
CA SER A 131 1.28 -12.01 -11.82
C SER A 131 1.45 -10.55 -12.27
N GLU A 132 0.54 -9.65 -11.85
CA GLU A 132 0.62 -8.22 -12.17
C GLU A 132 1.89 -7.58 -11.60
N ARG A 133 2.33 -8.02 -10.42
CA ARG A 133 3.57 -7.54 -9.79
C ARG A 133 4.81 -7.94 -10.58
N GLU A 134 4.87 -9.17 -11.08
CA GLU A 134 5.99 -9.63 -11.90
C GLU A 134 6.03 -8.95 -13.27
N GLU A 135 4.86 -8.72 -13.89
CA GLU A 135 4.76 -7.95 -15.14
C GLU A 135 5.27 -6.52 -14.96
N TRP A 136 4.85 -5.84 -13.90
CA TRP A 136 5.30 -4.48 -13.60
C TRP A 136 6.81 -4.38 -13.33
N LYS A 137 7.39 -5.41 -12.69
CA LYS A 137 8.86 -5.48 -12.50
C LYS A 137 9.59 -5.59 -13.83
N SER A 138 9.07 -6.42 -14.75
CA SER A 138 9.66 -6.60 -16.08
C SER A 138 9.57 -5.31 -16.90
N GLU A 139 8.42 -4.64 -16.91
CA GLU A 139 8.23 -3.36 -17.61
C GLU A 139 9.16 -2.27 -17.07
N LYS A 140 9.32 -2.22 -15.75
CA LYS A 140 10.22 -1.25 -15.11
C LYS A 140 11.67 -1.47 -15.55
N GLN A 141 12.14 -2.72 -15.58
CA GLN A 141 13.49 -3.04 -16.02
C GLN A 141 13.70 -2.67 -17.50
N GLU A 142 12.74 -2.98 -18.37
CA GLU A 142 12.82 -2.62 -19.79
C GLU A 142 12.89 -1.09 -19.99
N MET A 143 12.16 -0.33 -19.19
CA MET A 143 12.19 1.13 -19.24
C MET A 143 13.54 1.70 -18.77
N GLU A 144 14.15 1.11 -17.74
CA GLU A 144 15.46 1.51 -17.22
C GLU A 144 16.56 1.26 -18.27
N GLU A 145 16.56 0.10 -18.91
CA GLU A 145 17.48 -0.23 -20.01
C GLU A 145 17.33 0.74 -21.20
N LYS A 146 16.09 1.10 -21.57
CA LYS A 146 15.84 2.10 -22.63
C LYS A 146 16.35 3.49 -22.25
N MET A 147 16.27 3.87 -20.97
CA MET A 147 16.74 5.17 -20.48
C MET A 147 18.27 5.25 -20.54
N GLU A 148 18.97 4.22 -20.08
CA GLU A 148 20.43 4.14 -20.15
C GLU A 148 20.94 4.20 -21.61
N ALA A 149 20.28 3.49 -22.53
CA ALA A 149 20.61 3.53 -23.95
C ALA A 149 20.44 4.93 -24.56
N LEU A 150 19.38 5.65 -24.18
CA LEU A 150 19.13 7.03 -24.62
C LEU A 150 20.18 8.00 -24.08
N GLU A 151 20.56 7.89 -22.82
CA GLU A 151 21.60 8.74 -22.22
C GLU A 151 22.97 8.53 -22.88
N SER A 152 23.33 7.27 -23.16
CA SER A 152 24.56 6.93 -23.88
C SER A 152 24.58 7.57 -25.29
N ASN A 153 23.48 7.42 -26.04
CA ASN A 153 23.33 8.01 -27.36
C ASN A 153 23.40 9.55 -27.33
N PHE A 154 22.75 10.20 -26.35
CA PHE A 154 22.80 11.65 -26.20
C PHE A 154 24.23 12.14 -25.94
N ASN A 155 24.97 11.46 -25.07
CA ASN A 155 26.36 11.77 -24.79
C ASN A 155 27.25 11.61 -26.04
N GLU A 156 26.99 10.59 -26.86
CA GLU A 156 27.72 10.40 -28.12
C GLU A 156 27.43 11.52 -29.14
N ILE A 157 26.15 11.89 -29.32
CA ILE A 157 25.75 13.00 -30.19
C ILE A 157 26.41 14.31 -29.74
N LYS A 158 26.40 14.59 -28.44
CA LYS A 158 27.04 15.78 -27.87
C LYS A 158 28.54 15.81 -28.13
N LYS A 159 29.23 14.67 -28.00
CA LYS A 159 30.66 14.55 -28.35
C LYS A 159 30.89 14.82 -29.83
N ARG A 160 30.05 14.28 -30.72
CA ARG A 160 30.13 14.51 -32.18
C ARG A 160 29.89 15.97 -32.55
N GLN A 161 28.90 16.63 -31.94
CA GLN A 161 28.63 18.05 -32.15
C GLN A 161 29.80 18.93 -31.70
N ASN A 162 30.29 18.72 -30.47
CA ASN A 162 31.46 19.45 -29.97
C ASN A 162 32.69 19.27 -30.88
N LEU A 163 32.90 18.05 -31.39
CA LEU A 163 33.99 17.79 -32.33
C LEU A 163 33.80 18.52 -33.66
N GLY A 164 32.57 18.56 -34.19
CA GLY A 164 32.24 19.31 -35.40
C GLY A 164 32.45 20.81 -35.24
N GLU A 165 31.99 21.39 -34.14
CA GLU A 165 32.24 22.80 -33.80
C GLU A 165 33.73 23.09 -33.64
N LEU A 166 34.47 22.21 -32.95
CA LEU A 166 35.92 22.34 -32.80
C LEU A 166 36.62 22.30 -34.16
N ILE A 167 36.24 21.39 -35.06
CA ILE A 167 36.80 21.30 -36.42
C ILE A 167 36.47 22.56 -37.22
N MET A 168 35.22 23.05 -37.20
CA MET A 168 34.84 24.28 -37.89
C MET A 168 35.61 25.49 -37.35
N MET A 169 35.73 25.62 -36.01
CA MET A 169 36.49 26.71 -35.40
C MET A 169 37.98 26.60 -35.73
N ARG A 170 38.57 25.40 -35.76
CA ARG A 170 39.96 25.19 -36.21
C ARG A 170 40.15 25.58 -37.67
N THR A 171 39.19 25.29 -38.55
CA THR A 171 39.25 25.67 -39.97
C THR A 171 39.04 27.17 -40.18
N GLU A 172 38.06 27.79 -39.51
CA GLU A 172 37.80 29.24 -39.58
C GLU A 172 38.99 30.03 -39.02
N LEU A 173 39.56 29.54 -37.93
CA LEU A 173 40.77 30.08 -37.36
C LEU A 173 42.02 29.55 -38.05
N GLY A 174 41.93 28.71 -39.09
CA GLY A 174 43.03 28.09 -39.85
C GLY A 174 43.95 27.12 -39.06
N GLU A 175 44.48 26.09 -39.73
CA GLU A 175 45.64 25.31 -39.21
C GLU A 175 46.89 26.20 -39.00
N THR A 176 46.90 27.35 -39.68
CA THR A 176 47.90 28.43 -39.63
C THR A 176 47.25 29.80 -39.38
N GLY A 177 46.05 29.87 -38.78
CA GLY A 177 45.32 31.14 -38.71
C GLY A 177 45.26 31.78 -37.31
N GLY A 178 45.48 33.08 -37.32
CA GLY A 178 44.61 34.07 -36.67
C GLY A 178 44.52 34.13 -35.15
N ALA A 179 44.31 33.03 -34.44
CA ALA A 179 44.06 33.01 -33.01
C ALA A 179 44.42 31.65 -32.39
N GLY A 180 45.71 31.43 -32.11
CA GLY A 180 46.09 30.36 -31.20
C GLY A 180 47.21 29.42 -31.64
N HIS A 181 47.61 29.37 -32.91
CA HIS A 181 48.76 28.55 -33.29
C HIS A 181 49.45 29.15 -34.51
N PHE A 182 50.12 30.29 -34.31
CA PHE A 182 50.89 30.89 -35.38
C PHE A 182 52.39 30.80 -35.10
N PHE A 183 53.08 30.04 -35.95
CA PHE A 183 54.53 30.08 -36.13
C PHE A 183 54.77 30.68 -37.52
N GLY A 184 55.00 31.98 -37.60
CA GLY A 184 55.32 32.64 -38.86
C GLY A 184 55.71 34.09 -38.60
N ASN A 185 55.72 34.91 -39.65
CA ASN A 185 56.22 36.28 -39.55
C ASN A 185 55.33 37.19 -38.68
N ASP A 186 55.68 37.27 -37.40
CA ASP A 186 54.98 38.03 -36.36
C ASP A 186 55.36 39.53 -36.34
N LYS A 187 55.90 40.10 -37.43
CA LYS A 187 55.92 41.57 -37.59
C LYS A 187 54.49 42.14 -37.74
N MET A 188 54.32 43.46 -37.63
CA MET A 188 53.01 44.08 -37.91
C MET A 188 52.63 43.89 -39.36
N ILE A 189 51.32 43.87 -39.64
CA ILE A 189 50.80 43.76 -41.00
C ILE A 189 51.33 44.89 -41.90
N GLU A 190 51.45 46.11 -41.38
CA GLU A 190 52.00 47.25 -42.13
C GLU A 190 53.46 47.04 -42.60
N TYR A 191 54.23 46.18 -41.92
CA TYR A 191 55.59 45.81 -42.32
C TYR A 191 55.64 44.50 -43.11
N GLY A 192 54.49 43.98 -43.55
CA GLY A 192 54.35 42.71 -44.29
C GLY A 192 54.20 41.48 -43.39
N GLY A 193 53.81 41.68 -42.14
CA GLY A 193 53.45 40.62 -41.23
C GLY A 193 52.12 39.99 -41.60
N VAL A 194 51.88 38.79 -41.11
CA VAL A 194 50.68 38.02 -41.43
C VAL A 194 49.62 38.10 -40.33
N ARG A 195 49.97 38.66 -39.16
CA ARG A 195 49.08 38.76 -38.01
C ARG A 195 49.46 39.93 -37.09
N ASP A 196 48.49 40.79 -36.79
CA ASP A 196 48.61 41.82 -35.75
C ASP A 196 48.30 41.30 -34.33
N GLN A 197 48.30 42.20 -33.35
CA GLN A 197 47.86 41.90 -31.98
C GLN A 197 46.47 41.24 -31.92
N MET A 198 46.26 40.43 -30.87
CA MET A 198 44.94 39.92 -30.50
C MET A 198 44.01 41.08 -30.09
N GLY A 199 42.86 41.17 -30.75
CA GLY A 199 41.71 41.97 -30.31
C GLY A 199 40.71 41.14 -29.51
N GLU A 200 39.71 41.78 -28.93
CA GLU A 200 38.71 41.16 -28.04
C GLU A 200 37.99 39.97 -28.69
N GLU A 201 37.47 40.14 -29.91
CA GLU A 201 36.70 39.11 -30.60
C GLU A 201 37.54 37.87 -30.92
N LYS A 202 38.81 38.06 -31.27
CA LYS A 202 39.76 36.93 -31.44
C LYS A 202 40.02 36.23 -30.11
N MET A 203 40.13 36.97 -29.01
CA MET A 203 40.27 36.39 -27.68
C MET A 203 39.04 35.56 -27.28
N LYS A 204 37.82 36.06 -27.54
CA LYS A 204 36.57 35.29 -27.30
C LYS A 204 36.57 33.97 -28.06
N LYS A 205 37.00 33.98 -29.33
CA LYS A 205 37.15 32.74 -30.12
C LYS A 205 38.15 31.76 -29.50
N VAL A 206 39.31 32.23 -29.01
CA VAL A 206 40.26 31.36 -28.29
C VAL A 206 39.67 30.77 -27.03
N LEU A 207 38.91 31.55 -26.26
CA LEU A 207 38.25 31.05 -25.05
C LEU A 207 37.18 29.98 -25.38
N ARG A 208 36.47 30.12 -26.50
CA ARG A 208 35.56 29.06 -27.01
C ARG A 208 36.31 27.80 -27.42
N LEU A 209 37.49 27.92 -28.06
CA LEU A 209 38.35 26.76 -28.35
C LEU A 209 38.76 26.04 -27.06
N LEU A 210 39.19 26.78 -26.03
CA LEU A 210 39.52 26.20 -24.72
C LEU A 210 38.29 25.50 -24.10
N ALA A 211 37.10 26.09 -24.20
CA ALA A 211 35.86 25.48 -23.73
C ALA A 211 35.49 24.21 -24.51
N ALA A 212 35.83 24.15 -25.80
CA ALA A 212 35.65 22.98 -26.67
C ALA A 212 36.74 21.91 -26.48
N GLY A 213 37.71 22.11 -25.58
CA GLY A 213 38.73 21.14 -25.22
C GLY A 213 40.08 21.32 -25.90
N GLU A 214 40.30 22.42 -26.63
CA GLU A 214 41.63 22.76 -27.12
C GLU A 214 42.57 23.02 -25.93
N ASN A 215 43.75 22.41 -25.94
CA ASN A 215 44.70 22.53 -24.83
C ASN A 215 45.93 23.35 -25.18
N LYS A 216 46.13 23.73 -26.44
CA LYS A 216 47.26 24.56 -26.87
C LYS A 216 46.78 25.80 -27.60
N ILE A 217 47.27 26.96 -27.17
CA ILE A 217 46.91 28.27 -27.72
C ILE A 217 48.12 29.20 -27.75
N ASN A 218 48.09 30.21 -28.62
CA ASN A 218 49.13 31.20 -28.89
C ASN A 218 48.49 32.57 -28.88
N LEU A 219 48.96 33.41 -27.99
CA LEU A 219 48.45 34.76 -27.81
C LEU A 219 49.55 35.75 -28.15
N LYS A 220 49.23 36.79 -28.92
CA LYS A 220 50.14 37.90 -29.25
C LYS A 220 49.53 39.21 -28.80
N PHE A 221 50.26 39.98 -28.02
CA PHE A 221 49.78 41.23 -27.46
C PHE A 221 50.77 42.35 -27.71
N TYR A 222 50.26 43.55 -27.99
CA TYR A 222 51.07 44.75 -27.99
C TYR A 222 51.50 45.10 -26.57
N ILE A 223 52.73 45.62 -26.37
CA ILE A 223 53.30 45.83 -25.04
C ILE A 223 52.49 46.74 -24.09
N ARG A 224 51.55 47.52 -24.62
CA ARG A 224 50.67 48.43 -23.86
C ARG A 224 49.27 47.86 -23.59
N HIS A 225 48.99 46.66 -24.08
CA HIS A 225 47.68 46.05 -23.99
C HIS A 225 47.34 45.63 -22.56
N LYS A 226 46.17 46.08 -22.08
CA LYS A 226 45.53 45.65 -20.84
C LYS A 226 44.19 45.03 -21.20
N TRP A 227 44.05 43.74 -21.00
CA TRP A 227 42.85 42.99 -21.39
C TRP A 227 42.32 42.16 -20.23
N GLU A 228 41.01 42.03 -20.19
CA GLU A 228 40.30 41.03 -19.39
C GLU A 228 39.08 40.62 -20.19
N VAL A 229 39.07 39.37 -20.66
CA VAL A 229 38.01 38.83 -21.51
C VAL A 229 37.50 37.55 -20.87
N ALA A 230 36.19 37.40 -20.79
CA ALA A 230 35.51 36.20 -20.32
C ALA A 230 34.53 35.71 -21.39
N GLU A 231 34.56 34.41 -21.67
CA GLU A 231 33.73 33.77 -22.70
C GLU A 231 33.69 32.26 -22.44
N ALA A 232 32.53 31.63 -22.66
CA ALA A 232 32.35 30.18 -22.54
C ALA A 232 32.86 29.56 -21.23
N GLY A 233 32.82 30.31 -20.12
CA GLY A 233 33.30 29.85 -18.82
C GLY A 233 34.80 29.97 -18.58
N TRP A 234 35.55 30.51 -19.54
CA TRP A 234 36.96 30.81 -19.39
C TRP A 234 37.17 32.31 -19.22
N THR A 235 38.30 32.69 -18.63
CA THR A 235 38.70 34.10 -18.49
C THR A 235 40.20 34.21 -18.71
N ILE A 236 40.61 35.16 -19.57
CA ILE A 236 42.01 35.56 -19.72
C ILE A 236 42.16 37.02 -19.32
N LYS A 237 43.18 37.31 -18.51
CA LYS A 237 43.57 38.67 -18.16
C LYS A 237 45.04 38.89 -18.47
N LEU A 238 45.36 40.00 -19.12
CA LEU A 238 46.72 40.47 -19.35
C LEU A 238 46.92 41.81 -18.66
N LYS A 239 47.94 41.89 -17.81
CA LYS A 239 48.47 43.16 -17.31
C LYS A 239 49.81 43.44 -18.01
N PRO A 240 49.95 44.58 -18.69
CA PRO A 240 51.19 44.92 -19.39
C PRO A 240 52.30 45.28 -18.40
N ALA A 241 53.56 45.18 -18.84
CA ALA A 241 54.69 45.68 -18.06
C ALA A 241 54.79 47.22 -18.07
N SER A 242 54.29 47.91 -19.10
CA SER A 242 54.40 49.37 -19.23
C SER A 242 53.66 50.13 -18.12
N LYS A 243 54.36 51.00 -17.37
CA LYS A 243 53.74 51.86 -16.34
C LYS A 243 52.64 52.77 -16.92
N TYR A 244 52.84 53.27 -18.14
CA TYR A 244 51.85 54.09 -18.87
C TYR A 244 50.53 53.35 -19.15
N SER A 245 50.52 52.02 -19.02
CA SER A 245 49.36 51.16 -19.28
C SER A 245 48.89 50.44 -18.00
N GLY A 246 49.26 50.94 -16.83
CA GLY A 246 48.91 50.36 -15.53
C GLY A 246 49.77 49.16 -15.11
N GLY A 247 50.92 48.98 -15.76
CA GLY A 247 51.94 47.99 -15.41
C GLY A 247 52.83 48.42 -14.23
N ASP A 248 53.71 47.52 -13.79
CA ASP A 248 54.68 47.78 -12.72
C ASP A 248 56.04 48.30 -13.25
N GLY A 249 56.22 48.33 -14.57
CA GLY A 249 57.47 48.69 -15.24
C GLY A 249 58.39 47.51 -15.55
N LYS A 250 58.06 46.28 -15.09
CA LYS A 250 58.99 45.15 -15.11
C LYS A 250 58.39 43.87 -15.70
N TYR A 251 57.16 43.51 -15.36
CA TYR A 251 56.60 42.21 -15.73
C TYR A 251 55.29 42.31 -16.53
N PHE A 252 55.16 41.44 -17.53
CA PHE A 252 53.87 41.03 -18.06
C PHE A 252 53.27 39.95 -17.15
N TYR A 253 51.99 40.10 -16.85
CA TYR A 253 51.24 39.10 -16.09
C TYR A 253 50.09 38.60 -16.93
N LEU A 254 50.00 37.28 -17.09
CA LEU A 254 48.90 36.62 -17.78
C LEU A 254 48.20 35.70 -16.79
N TRP A 255 46.90 35.90 -16.59
CA TRP A 255 46.03 35.01 -15.83
C TRP A 255 45.10 34.25 -16.76
N ILE A 256 44.90 32.97 -16.47
CA ILE A 256 43.89 32.12 -17.12
C ILE A 256 43.05 31.45 -16.02
N SER A 257 41.74 31.39 -16.24
CA SER A 257 40.78 30.75 -15.34
C SER A 257 39.71 30.02 -16.13
N ASN A 258 39.14 28.97 -15.55
CA ASN A 258 37.92 28.31 -16.02
C ASN A 258 36.87 28.26 -14.87
N LYS A 259 35.66 27.75 -15.14
CA LYS A 259 34.59 27.61 -14.14
C LYS A 259 34.95 26.73 -12.94
N GLU A 260 35.97 25.88 -13.07
CA GLU A 260 36.38 24.88 -12.08
C GLU A 260 37.50 25.36 -11.13
N GLY A 261 37.89 26.63 -11.20
CA GLY A 261 38.88 27.21 -10.28
C GLY A 261 40.31 27.31 -10.82
N GLY A 262 40.48 27.28 -12.15
CA GLY A 262 41.70 27.63 -12.86
C GLY A 262 42.52 26.43 -13.31
N ALA A 263 42.67 26.27 -14.63
CA ALA A 263 43.47 25.21 -15.23
C ALA A 263 44.97 25.55 -15.18
N LYS A 264 45.79 24.65 -14.62
CA LYS A 264 47.25 24.79 -14.64
C LYS A 264 47.72 24.85 -16.09
N PHE A 265 48.73 25.66 -16.36
CA PHE A 265 49.29 25.76 -17.69
C PHE A 265 50.79 26.03 -17.66
N LYS A 266 51.44 25.70 -18.76
CA LYS A 266 52.79 26.16 -19.07
C LYS A 266 52.74 27.08 -20.27
N ALA A 267 53.70 28.00 -20.37
CA ALA A 267 53.80 28.88 -21.51
C ALA A 267 55.26 29.10 -21.93
N THR A 268 55.50 29.20 -23.23
CA THR A 268 56.73 29.78 -23.77
C THR A 268 56.43 31.23 -24.14
N ALA A 269 57.03 32.17 -23.42
CA ALA A 269 56.90 33.60 -23.65
C ALA A 269 58.10 34.14 -24.42
N GLN A 270 57.86 35.03 -25.39
CA GLN A 270 58.88 35.64 -26.26
C GLN A 270 58.48 37.08 -26.59
N GLU A 271 59.47 37.95 -26.75
CA GLU A 271 59.25 39.30 -27.26
C GLU A 271 59.54 39.35 -28.76
N ILE A 272 58.82 40.22 -29.47
CA ILE A 272 58.90 40.31 -30.93
C ILE A 272 59.08 41.77 -31.35
N GLN A 273 60.07 42.01 -32.20
CA GLN A 273 60.28 43.32 -32.79
C GLN A 273 59.20 43.56 -33.84
N HIS A 274 58.45 44.65 -33.70
CA HIS A 274 57.26 44.90 -34.51
C HIS A 274 57.54 45.12 -36.01
N GLU A 275 58.72 45.63 -36.38
CA GLU A 275 59.11 45.91 -37.76
C GLU A 275 59.69 44.68 -38.48
N THR A 276 60.64 43.98 -37.84
CA THR A 276 61.39 42.88 -38.46
C THR A 276 60.75 41.51 -38.21
N GLY A 277 59.99 41.37 -37.11
CA GLY A 277 59.49 40.09 -36.63
C GLY A 277 60.53 39.27 -35.86
N GLU A 278 61.72 39.81 -35.60
CA GLU A 278 62.75 39.13 -34.81
C GLU A 278 62.23 38.76 -33.41
N GLU A 279 62.44 37.50 -33.03
CA GLU A 279 61.99 36.95 -31.75
C GLU A 279 63.16 36.85 -30.77
N GLU A 280 62.99 37.42 -29.58
CA GLU A 280 64.03 37.41 -28.56
C GLU A 280 63.47 37.07 -27.17
N ASN A 281 64.39 36.90 -26.21
CA ASN A 281 64.07 36.78 -24.78
C ASN A 281 63.10 35.62 -24.46
N ARG A 282 63.26 34.49 -25.16
CA ARG A 282 62.45 33.29 -24.96
C ARG A 282 62.59 32.75 -23.53
N ARG A 283 61.47 32.54 -22.85
CA ARG A 283 61.41 31.95 -21.50
C ARG A 283 60.30 30.90 -21.43
N GLU A 284 60.60 29.79 -20.79
CA GLU A 284 59.58 28.81 -20.40
C GLU A 284 59.08 29.13 -19.00
N LEU A 285 57.76 29.17 -18.84
CA LEU A 285 57.07 29.60 -17.64
C LEU A 285 56.04 28.53 -17.25
N ARG A 286 55.87 28.33 -15.95
CA ARG A 286 54.80 27.51 -15.38
C ARG A 286 53.87 28.40 -14.59
N SER A 287 52.57 28.12 -14.68
CA SER A 287 51.58 28.88 -13.95
C SER A 287 51.65 28.60 -12.44
N GLU A 288 51.45 29.63 -11.66
CA GLU A 288 51.29 29.56 -10.21
C GLU A 288 49.86 29.96 -9.84
N LYS A 289 49.33 29.37 -8.77
CA LYS A 289 48.01 29.71 -8.26
C LYS A 289 48.03 31.14 -7.70
N ASP A 290 47.10 31.96 -8.15
CA ASP A 290 46.89 33.34 -7.69
C ASP A 290 45.39 33.53 -7.42
N GLY A 291 44.98 33.27 -6.18
CA GLY A 291 43.57 33.21 -5.81
C GLY A 291 42.83 32.06 -6.52
N THR A 292 41.80 32.42 -7.30
CA THR A 292 41.00 31.49 -8.13
C THR A 292 41.52 31.32 -9.55
N ARG A 293 42.65 31.96 -9.89
CA ARG A 293 43.23 31.94 -11.24
C ARG A 293 44.62 31.31 -11.22
N GLN A 294 45.09 30.92 -12.40
CA GLN A 294 46.48 30.52 -12.62
C GLN A 294 47.20 31.68 -13.33
N ARG A 295 48.42 32.00 -12.90
CA ARG A 295 49.17 33.17 -13.37
C ARG A 295 50.59 32.81 -13.78
N ILE A 296 51.06 33.38 -14.89
CA ILE A 296 52.50 33.45 -15.21
C ILE A 296 53.00 34.89 -15.13
N LYS A 297 54.30 35.05 -14.87
CA LYS A 297 55.01 36.33 -14.90
C LYS A 297 56.14 36.24 -15.92
N TYR A 298 56.25 37.24 -16.80
CA TYR A 298 57.30 37.33 -17.81
C TYR A 298 58.01 38.68 -17.70
N GLU A 299 59.31 38.67 -17.50
CA GLU A 299 60.12 39.90 -17.35
C GLU A 299 60.33 40.55 -18.71
N ARG A 300 59.95 41.82 -18.82
CA ARG A 300 60.08 42.60 -20.05
C ARG A 300 61.53 42.97 -20.29
N VAL A 301 61.97 42.85 -21.55
CA VAL A 301 63.21 43.48 -22.01
C VAL A 301 62.85 44.75 -22.80
N PRO A 302 63.51 45.90 -22.53
CA PRO A 302 63.26 47.11 -23.31
C PRO A 302 63.53 46.87 -24.81
N ARG A 303 62.75 47.54 -25.68
CA ARG A 303 62.89 47.67 -27.16
C ARG A 303 61.92 46.87 -28.05
N TYR A 304 61.15 45.91 -27.52
CA TYR A 304 60.21 45.13 -28.35
C TYR A 304 58.78 45.68 -28.32
N GLY A 305 58.05 45.50 -29.42
CA GLY A 305 56.70 46.02 -29.63
C GLY A 305 55.58 45.02 -29.28
N PHE A 306 55.89 43.72 -29.28
CA PHE A 306 54.95 42.66 -28.94
C PHE A 306 55.51 41.66 -27.95
N VAL A 307 54.61 40.97 -27.26
CA VAL A 307 54.87 39.75 -26.49
C VAL A 307 53.96 38.64 -26.98
N ARG A 308 54.53 37.44 -27.13
CA ARG A 308 53.83 36.22 -27.55
C ARG A 308 53.89 35.18 -26.44
N PHE A 309 52.76 34.51 -26.19
CA PHE A 309 52.63 33.42 -25.23
C PHE A 309 52.12 32.17 -25.94
N ASN A 310 52.96 31.15 -26.07
CA ASN A 310 52.60 29.81 -26.51
C ASN A 310 52.21 28.97 -25.29
N ILE A 311 50.92 28.81 -25.03
CA ILE A 311 50.34 28.21 -23.82
C ILE A 311 49.93 26.76 -24.09
N THR A 312 50.14 25.91 -23.09
CA THR A 312 49.58 24.55 -23.03
C THR A 312 48.91 24.35 -21.68
N ILE A 313 47.61 24.09 -21.68
CA ILE A 313 46.82 23.68 -20.52
C ILE A 313 47.23 22.25 -20.12
N LEU A 314 47.43 22.03 -18.81
CA LEU A 314 48.00 20.81 -18.23
C LEU A 314 46.94 19.91 -17.58
#